data_AF-E8WK69-F1
#
_entry.id   AF-E8WK69-F1
#
_cell.length_a   1.000
_cell.length_b   1.000
_cell.length_c   1.000
_cell.angle_alpha   90.00
_cell.angle_beta   90.00
_cell.angle_gamma   90.00
#
_symmetry.space_group_name_H-M   'P 1'
#
loop_
_entity.id
_entity.type
_entity.pdbx_description
1 polymer ?
#
loop_
_entity_poly.entity_id
_entity_poly.type
_entity_poly.pdbx_seq_one_letter_code
_entity_poly.pdbx_strand_id
1 'polypeptide(L)'
;MKSILRPVLLLTALISLTMALPAFAEEQPEPDLAADALQAPGDPPVIPHAVKPNQDGEGCNVCHRDGVKNAPVTSHPERLNCTSCHVQGEVKPARKAAGKGKKKK
;
A
#
# COMPACT_ATOMS: atom_id res chain seq x y z
N MET A 1 -12.55 12.48 -60.66
CA MET A 1 -11.38 12.80 -59.80
C MET A 1 -11.78 13.27 -58.39
N LYS A 2 -12.68 14.26 -58.25
CA LYS A 2 -13.12 14.77 -56.92
C LYS A 2 -13.83 13.73 -56.01
N SER A 3 -14.52 12.73 -56.58
CA SER A 3 -15.24 11.70 -55.79
C SER A 3 -14.35 10.66 -55.12
N ILE A 4 -13.09 10.50 -55.58
CA ILE A 4 -12.10 9.58 -54.98
C ILE A 4 -11.24 10.30 -53.94
N LEU A 5 -11.10 11.63 -54.06
CA LEU A 5 -10.31 12.45 -53.16
C LEU A 5 -10.91 12.55 -51.74
N ARG A 6 -12.25 12.56 -51.64
CA ARG A 6 -12.98 12.59 -50.36
C ARG A 6 -12.79 11.35 -49.49
N PRO A 7 -13.00 10.11 -49.98
CA PRO A 7 -12.80 8.92 -49.17
C PRO A 7 -11.32 8.72 -48.79
N VAL A 8 -10.38 9.12 -49.66
CA VAL A 8 -8.94 9.07 -49.35
C VAL A 8 -8.58 10.03 -48.22
N LEU A 9 -9.11 11.26 -48.23
CA LEU A 9 -8.89 12.23 -47.15
C LEU A 9 -9.49 11.78 -45.81
N LEU A 10 -10.64 11.10 -45.84
CA LEU A 10 -11.27 10.56 -44.63
C LEU A 10 -10.50 9.37 -44.07
N LEU A 11 -9.98 8.49 -44.94
CA LEU A 11 -9.13 7.37 -44.54
C LEU A 11 -7.81 7.85 -43.92
N THR A 12 -7.14 8.83 -44.51
CA THR A 12 -5.90 9.38 -43.94
C THR A 12 -6.15 10.11 -42.63
N ALA A 13 -7.27 10.83 -42.49
CA ALA A 13 -7.68 11.46 -41.23
C ALA A 13 -7.98 10.44 -40.12
N LEU A 14 -8.64 9.32 -40.46
CA LEU A 14 -8.88 8.21 -39.52
C LEU A 14 -7.57 7.54 -39.09
N ILE A 15 -6.68 7.25 -40.03
CA ILE A 15 -5.38 6.61 -39.73
C ILE A 15 -4.51 7.54 -38.86
N SER A 16 -4.46 8.83 -39.17
CA SER A 16 -3.72 9.80 -38.35
C SER A 16 -4.34 10.01 -36.97
N LEU A 17 -5.67 9.99 -36.85
CA LEU A 17 -6.35 10.00 -35.57
C LEU A 17 -6.02 8.72 -34.76
N THR A 18 -5.99 7.54 -35.39
CA THR A 18 -5.62 6.28 -34.72
C THR A 18 -4.18 6.25 -34.21
N MET A 19 -3.22 6.84 -34.95
CA MET A 19 -1.82 6.90 -34.50
C MET A 19 -1.59 7.89 -33.34
N ALA A 20 -2.54 8.79 -33.05
CA ALA A 20 -2.43 9.72 -31.92
C ALA A 20 -2.93 9.14 -30.58
N LEU A 21 -3.65 8.01 -30.59
CA LEU A 21 -4.18 7.40 -29.35
C LEU A 21 -3.11 6.90 -28.36
N PRO A 22 -2.01 6.22 -28.75
CA PRO A 22 -1.09 5.65 -27.76
C PRO A 22 -0.20 6.72 -27.08
N ALA A 23 -0.21 7.98 -27.54
CA ALA A 23 0.56 9.05 -26.91
C ALA A 23 -0.03 9.54 -25.56
N PHE A 24 -1.26 9.13 -25.22
CA PHE A 24 -1.95 9.49 -23.98
C PHE A 24 -2.22 8.29 -23.06
N ALA A 25 -1.49 7.18 -23.21
CA ALA A 25 -1.48 6.17 -22.17
C ALA A 25 -0.79 6.76 -20.94
N GLU A 26 -1.58 7.26 -19.98
CA GLU A 26 -1.08 7.77 -18.71
C GLU A 26 -0.26 6.67 -18.02
N GLU A 27 1.04 6.92 -17.84
CA GLU A 27 1.93 6.15 -16.97
C GLU A 27 1.20 5.93 -15.65
N GLN A 28 0.75 4.70 -15.40
CA GLN A 28 0.10 4.37 -14.15
C GLN A 28 1.15 4.54 -13.05
N PRO A 29 0.88 5.32 -12.00
CA PRO A 29 1.83 5.46 -10.91
C PRO A 29 2.19 4.08 -10.39
N GLU A 30 3.50 3.76 -10.42
CA GLU A 30 4.05 2.52 -9.90
C GLU A 30 3.49 2.29 -8.48
N PRO A 31 2.94 1.09 -8.19
CA PRO A 31 2.37 0.81 -6.88
C PRO A 31 3.45 0.89 -5.80
N ASP A 32 3.14 1.55 -4.68
CA ASP A 32 4.02 1.60 -3.51
C ASP A 32 3.87 0.30 -2.71
N LEU A 33 4.46 -0.77 -3.25
CA LEU A 33 4.36 -2.13 -2.71
C LEU A 33 4.78 -2.22 -1.24
N ALA A 34 5.67 -1.33 -0.78
CA ALA A 34 6.15 -1.29 0.59
C ALA A 34 5.08 -0.71 1.55
N ALA A 35 4.37 0.34 1.13
CA ALA A 35 3.27 0.88 1.91
C ALA A 35 2.09 -0.10 1.96
N ASP A 36 1.77 -0.74 0.83
CA ASP A 36 0.67 -1.69 0.72
C ASP A 36 0.91 -2.93 1.60
N ALA A 37 2.15 -3.43 1.66
CA ALA A 37 2.52 -4.55 2.52
C ALA A 37 2.33 -4.25 4.01
N LEU A 38 2.52 -3.02 4.49
CA LEU A 38 2.28 -2.69 5.91
C LEU A 38 0.78 -2.69 6.29
N GLN A 39 -0.09 -2.63 5.28
CA GLN A 39 -1.53 -2.58 5.45
C GLN A 39 -2.22 -3.88 5.02
N ALA A 40 -1.44 -4.88 4.60
CA ALA A 40 -1.99 -6.14 4.15
C ALA A 40 -2.59 -6.90 5.34
N PRO A 41 -3.73 -7.57 5.12
CA PRO A 41 -4.41 -8.30 6.17
C PRO A 41 -3.52 -9.45 6.65
N GLY A 42 -3.20 -9.44 7.95
CA GLY A 42 -2.40 -10.48 8.59
C GLY A 42 -0.96 -10.08 8.91
N ASP A 43 -0.51 -8.87 8.56
CA ASP A 43 0.82 -8.40 8.94
C ASP A 43 0.95 -8.14 10.45
N PRO A 44 2.06 -8.57 11.07
CA PRO A 44 2.27 -8.38 12.49
C PRO A 44 2.41 -6.88 12.80
N PRO A 45 1.57 -6.30 13.69
CA PRO A 45 1.71 -4.92 14.10
C PRO A 45 3.05 -4.66 14.81
N VAL A 46 3.57 -3.44 14.65
CA VAL A 46 4.73 -2.97 15.41
C VAL A 46 4.41 -2.85 16.90
N ILE A 47 5.41 -3.05 17.75
CA ILE A 47 5.29 -2.89 19.20
C ILE A 47 5.52 -1.41 19.54
N PRO A 48 4.49 -0.67 19.99
CA PRO A 48 4.53 0.79 20.11
C PRO A 48 5.08 1.29 21.45
N HIS A 49 5.64 0.38 22.25
CA HIS A 49 6.17 0.65 23.58
C HIS A 49 7.49 -0.10 23.75
N ALA A 50 8.28 0.33 24.74
CA ALA A 50 9.53 -0.33 25.05
C ALA A 50 9.30 -1.79 25.49
N VAL A 51 10.18 -2.68 25.03
CA VAL A 51 10.27 -4.07 25.46
C VAL A 51 11.68 -4.31 25.99
N LYS A 52 11.79 -5.02 27.12
CA LYS A 52 13.10 -5.37 27.70
C LYS A 52 13.88 -6.27 26.73
N PRO A 53 15.22 -6.16 26.70
CA PRO A 53 16.03 -7.14 25.99
C PRO A 53 15.76 -8.54 26.57
N ASN A 54 15.54 -9.52 25.69
CA ASN A 54 15.20 -10.92 26.05
C ASN A 54 13.87 -11.08 26.80
N GLN A 55 12.86 -10.28 26.48
CA GLN A 55 11.56 -10.46 27.11
C GLN A 55 10.85 -11.71 26.57
N ASP A 56 10.47 -12.61 27.48
CA ASP A 56 9.74 -13.84 27.16
C ASP A 56 8.27 -13.56 26.82
N GLY A 57 7.65 -14.46 26.04
CA GLY A 57 6.24 -14.37 25.62
C GLY A 57 5.23 -14.32 26.75
N GLU A 58 5.46 -15.03 27.86
CA GLU A 58 4.62 -14.96 29.05
C GLU A 58 4.56 -13.53 29.61
N GLY A 59 5.66 -12.78 29.53
CA GLY A 59 5.68 -11.38 29.92
C GLY A 59 4.81 -10.49 29.02
N CYS A 60 4.77 -10.78 27.72
CA CYS A 60 3.86 -10.11 26.78
C CYS A 60 2.39 -10.44 27.10
N ASN A 61 2.13 -11.72 27.41
CA ASN A 61 0.79 -12.24 27.70
C ASN A 61 0.17 -11.68 28.99
N VAL A 62 0.96 -11.12 29.91
CA VAL A 62 0.44 -10.39 31.08
C VAL A 62 -0.58 -9.31 30.67
N CYS A 63 -0.36 -8.65 29.53
CA CYS A 63 -1.28 -7.66 29.00
C CYS A 63 -2.07 -8.16 27.80
N HIS A 64 -1.40 -8.85 26.86
CA HIS A 64 -1.97 -9.17 25.55
C HIS A 64 -2.87 -10.40 25.51
N ARG A 65 -2.88 -11.27 26.54
CA ARG A 65 -3.75 -12.46 26.53
C ARG A 65 -5.22 -12.10 26.67
N ASP A 66 -5.53 -11.25 27.64
CA ASP A 66 -6.89 -10.90 28.04
C ASP A 66 -7.20 -9.40 27.82
N GLY A 67 -6.31 -8.67 27.14
CA GLY A 67 -6.51 -7.26 26.77
C GLY A 67 -6.38 -6.26 27.92
N VAL A 68 -5.55 -6.57 28.91
CA VAL A 68 -5.34 -5.75 30.10
C VAL A 68 -4.72 -4.39 29.70
N LYS A 69 -5.12 -3.30 30.37
CA LYS A 69 -4.66 -1.93 30.07
C LYS A 69 -4.91 -1.47 28.63
N ASN A 70 -6.01 -1.92 28.01
CA ASN A 70 -6.35 -1.63 26.62
C ASN A 70 -5.31 -2.15 25.61
N ALA A 71 -4.51 -3.15 26.00
CA ALA A 71 -3.68 -3.86 25.05
C ALA A 71 -4.58 -4.64 24.06
N PRO A 72 -4.22 -4.71 22.77
CA PRO A 72 -4.91 -5.58 21.83
C PRO A 72 -4.73 -7.04 22.26
N VAL A 73 -5.81 -7.82 22.18
CA VAL A 73 -5.79 -9.25 22.46
C VAL A 73 -5.04 -9.97 21.34
N THR A 74 -4.02 -10.75 21.69
CA THR A 74 -3.33 -11.61 20.73
C THR A 74 -4.24 -12.75 20.29
N SER A 75 -4.27 -13.05 18.99
CA SER A 75 -5.01 -14.19 18.45
C SER A 75 -4.31 -15.53 18.67
N HIS A 76 -3.07 -15.50 19.16
CA HIS A 76 -2.20 -16.68 19.33
C HIS A 76 -1.35 -16.57 20.61
N PRO A 77 -1.98 -16.65 21.80
CA PRO A 77 -1.28 -16.51 23.08
C PRO A 77 -0.23 -17.60 23.34
N GLU A 78 -0.34 -18.74 22.66
CA GLU A 78 0.61 -19.85 22.73
C GLU A 78 1.93 -19.59 21.98
N ARG A 79 2.00 -18.54 21.13
CA ARG A 79 3.23 -18.16 20.41
C ARG A 79 4.12 -17.28 21.28
N LEU A 80 4.98 -17.92 22.06
CA LEU A 80 5.79 -17.25 23.08
C LEU A 80 6.98 -16.45 22.53
N ASN A 81 7.41 -16.67 21.28
CA ASN A 81 8.48 -15.88 20.66
C ASN A 81 7.91 -14.67 19.89
N CYS A 82 7.28 -13.72 20.61
CA CYS A 82 6.53 -12.63 19.97
C CYS A 82 7.40 -11.75 19.06
N THR A 83 8.66 -11.53 19.45
CA THR A 83 9.61 -10.67 18.73
C THR A 83 10.15 -11.27 17.45
N SER A 84 9.84 -12.53 17.13
CA SER A 84 10.19 -13.10 15.82
C SER A 84 9.41 -12.44 14.67
N CYS A 85 8.22 -11.92 14.97
CA CYS A 85 7.34 -11.26 13.99
C CYS A 85 7.05 -9.80 14.37
N HIS A 86 6.88 -9.50 15.65
CA HIS A 86 6.57 -8.15 16.11
C HIS A 86 7.85 -7.37 16.46
N VAL A 87 8.10 -6.29 15.73
CA VAL A 87 9.30 -5.45 15.93
C VAL A 87 8.92 -4.17 16.68
N GLN A 88 9.78 -3.72 17.60
CA GLN A 88 9.62 -2.42 18.26
C GLN A 88 9.74 -1.28 17.25
N GLY A 89 8.81 -0.33 17.31
CA GLY A 89 8.79 0.80 16.40
C GLY A 89 7.67 1.79 16.69
N GLU A 90 7.68 2.90 15.96
CA GLU A 90 6.63 3.91 16.08
C GLU A 90 5.41 3.50 15.26
N VAL A 91 4.21 3.62 15.84
CA VAL A 91 2.97 3.55 15.06
C VAL A 91 2.86 4.83 14.25
N LYS A 92 3.32 4.79 13.01
CA LYS A 92 3.00 5.86 12.07
C LYS A 92 1.52 5.69 11.72
N PRO A 93 0.67 6.72 11.89
CA PRO A 93 -0.68 6.64 11.39
C PRO A 93 -0.57 6.34 9.89
N ALA A 94 -1.33 5.34 9.43
CA ALA A 94 -1.42 5.03 8.01
C ALA A 94 -1.61 6.35 7.26
N ARG A 95 -0.63 6.74 6.43
CA ARG A 95 -0.78 7.93 5.60
C ARG A 95 -2.03 7.67 4.79
N LYS A 96 -3.11 8.42 5.04
CA LYS A 96 -4.21 8.50 4.09
C LYS A 96 -3.55 8.81 2.76
N ALA A 97 -3.79 7.98 1.75
CA ALA A 97 -3.24 8.16 0.42
C ALA A 97 -3.37 9.64 0.07
N ALA A 98 -2.24 10.36 0.12
CA ALA A 98 -2.23 11.75 -0.19
C ALA A 98 -2.50 11.77 -1.68
N GLY A 99 -3.74 12.07 -2.09
CA GLY A 99 -4.03 12.39 -3.47
C GLY A 99 -2.99 13.41 -3.89
N LYS A 100 -2.04 12.98 -4.74
CA LYS A 100 -0.89 13.80 -5.15
C LYS A 100 -1.44 15.01 -5.89
N GLY A 101 -1.67 16.09 -5.14
CA GLY A 101 -1.93 17.40 -5.70
C GLY A 101 -0.74 17.78 -6.57
N LYS A 102 -0.97 17.88 -7.87
CA LYS A 102 -0.05 18.39 -8.87
C LYS A 102 0.57 19.71 -8.38
N LYS A 103 1.83 19.71 -7.94
CA LYS A 103 2.63 20.94 -7.91
C LYS A 103 3.04 21.26 -9.34
N LYS A 104 2.25 22.12 -10.00
CA LYS A 104 2.72 22.89 -11.15
C LYS A 104 3.69 23.96 -10.64
N LYS A 105 4.93 23.94 -11.10
CA LYS A 105 5.76 25.14 -11.22
C LYS A 105 6.31 25.16 -12.64
#